data_AF-A0A969BS72-F1
#
_entry.id   AF-A0A969BS72-F1
#
_cell.length_a   1.000
_cell.length_b   1.000
_cell.length_c   1.000
_cell.angle_alpha   90.00
_cell.angle_beta   90.00
_cell.angle_gamma   90.00
#
_symmetry.space_group_name_H-M   'P 1'
#
loop_
_entity.id
_entity.type
_entity.pdbx_description
1 polymer ?
#
loop_
_entity_poly.entity_id
_entity_poly.type
_entity_poly.pdbx_seq_one_letter_code
_entity_poly.pdbx_strand_id
1 'polypeptide(L)'
;MKASCLLLFAILLASCTPQVTRDQVIATAYRYTQVEWMPDARHVRHEVDSQGIMVHTPDRSIRKYGDPRGWWQPGEKAKGMPYQWGGFDTPESFQQKIAIGKKAGDVGDAAKRKLGDAGTSMESCGIDCSGFVSRCWNLRRPYSTRELHQICDPLDSWDDLQPGDILLNDRHVVLFVKWQAPGKRFAAYEAGPFPTWRVNARGLDQEKLLREGYAPWRYRKLAP
;
A
#
# COMPACT_ATOMS: atom_id res chain seq x y z
N MET A 1 50.29 -40.85 -27.06
CA MET A 1 48.87 -40.69 -26.65
C MET A 1 48.84 -39.92 -25.34
N LYS A 2 48.50 -38.63 -25.36
CA LYS A 2 48.29 -37.83 -24.15
C LYS A 2 46.85 -37.30 -24.20
N ALA A 3 46.00 -37.82 -23.32
CA ALA A 3 44.64 -37.35 -23.16
C ALA A 3 44.67 -36.04 -22.35
N SER A 4 44.21 -34.96 -22.97
CA SER A 4 44.05 -33.66 -22.31
C SER A 4 42.66 -33.63 -21.68
N CYS A 5 42.61 -33.56 -20.36
CA CYS A 5 41.37 -33.46 -19.60
C CYS A 5 40.95 -31.98 -19.55
N LEU A 6 39.86 -31.62 -20.25
CA LEU A 6 39.23 -30.30 -20.10
C LEU A 6 38.37 -30.30 -18.84
N LEU A 7 38.78 -29.57 -17.80
CA LEU A 7 37.89 -29.18 -16.71
C LEU A 7 36.97 -28.06 -17.21
N LEU A 8 35.67 -28.34 -17.32
CA LEU A 8 34.63 -27.31 -17.43
C LEU A 8 34.36 -26.70 -16.05
N PHE A 9 34.77 -25.45 -15.85
CA PHE A 9 34.30 -24.63 -14.74
C PHE A 9 32.90 -24.09 -15.07
N ALA A 10 31.87 -24.63 -14.42
CA ALA A 10 30.53 -24.05 -14.43
C ALA A 10 30.53 -22.79 -13.55
N ILE A 11 30.47 -21.62 -14.17
CA ILE A 11 30.28 -20.34 -13.46
C ILE A 11 28.80 -20.27 -13.05
N LEU A 12 28.54 -20.49 -11.76
CA LEU A 12 27.25 -20.19 -11.14
C LEU A 12 27.06 -18.67 -11.13
N LEU A 13 26.31 -18.16 -12.10
CA LEU A 13 25.78 -16.80 -12.06
C LEU A 13 24.74 -16.73 -10.94
N ALA A 14 25.16 -16.32 -9.75
CA ALA A 14 24.24 -15.89 -8.71
C ALA A 14 23.44 -14.71 -9.26
N SER A 15 22.16 -14.93 -9.60
CA SER A 15 21.23 -13.87 -9.97
C SER A 15 21.13 -12.88 -8.82
N CYS A 16 21.90 -11.78 -8.89
CA CYS A 16 21.82 -10.64 -7.99
C CYS A 16 20.55 -9.84 -8.28
N THR A 17 19.40 -10.50 -8.14
CA THR A 17 18.13 -9.82 -8.18
C THR A 17 18.08 -8.95 -6.92
N PRO A 18 17.95 -7.62 -7.02
CA PRO A 18 17.98 -6.77 -5.85
C PRO A 18 16.85 -7.19 -4.89
N GLN A 19 17.26 -7.64 -3.70
CA GLN A 19 16.36 -7.94 -2.60
C GLN A 19 16.20 -6.69 -1.74
N VAL A 20 15.00 -6.48 -1.22
CA VAL A 20 14.71 -5.39 -0.26
C VAL A 20 14.82 -5.97 1.15
N THR A 21 15.49 -5.26 2.07
CA THR A 21 15.60 -5.73 3.46
C THR A 21 14.33 -5.40 4.25
N ARG A 22 14.06 -6.16 5.31
CA ARG A 22 12.93 -5.90 6.20
C ARG A 22 13.00 -4.48 6.80
N ASP A 23 14.19 -4.03 7.18
CA ASP A 23 14.40 -2.67 7.68
C ASP A 23 14.06 -1.60 6.64
N GLN A 24 14.44 -1.81 5.37
CA GLN A 24 14.08 -0.89 4.28
C GLN A 24 12.56 -0.85 4.06
N VAL A 25 11.89 -2.01 4.17
CA VAL A 25 10.43 -2.12 4.06
C VAL A 25 9.76 -1.31 5.17
N ILE A 26 10.17 -1.50 6.43
CA ILE A 26 9.60 -0.78 7.58
C ILE A 26 9.93 0.71 7.55
N ALA A 27 11.15 1.08 7.17
CA ALA A 27 11.56 2.49 7.04
C ALA A 27 10.75 3.19 5.94
N THR A 28 10.51 2.52 4.81
CA THR A 28 9.66 3.05 3.74
C THR A 28 8.23 3.20 4.22
N ALA A 29 7.65 2.19 4.88
CA ALA A 29 6.32 2.27 5.45
C ALA A 29 6.16 3.46 6.40
N TYR A 30 7.14 3.66 7.29
CA TYR A 30 7.19 4.80 8.20
C TYR A 30 7.20 6.14 7.44
N ARG A 31 8.05 6.30 6.41
CA ARG A 31 8.13 7.55 5.62
C ARG A 31 6.76 7.99 5.06
N TYR A 32 5.93 7.05 4.60
CA TYR A 32 4.60 7.38 4.08
C TYR A 32 3.63 7.88 5.16
N THR A 33 3.80 7.47 6.42
CA THR A 33 3.05 8.02 7.56
C THR A 33 3.51 9.43 7.94
N GLN A 34 4.72 9.82 7.53
CA GLN A 34 5.34 11.10 7.87
C GLN A 34 5.17 12.17 6.78
N VAL A 35 4.42 11.89 5.71
CA VAL A 35 4.17 12.89 4.66
C VAL A 35 3.34 14.03 5.24
N GLU A 36 3.94 15.22 5.35
CA GLU A 36 3.26 16.44 5.80
C GLU A 36 2.96 17.34 4.60
N TRP A 37 1.75 17.86 4.52
CA TRP A 37 1.30 18.71 3.41
C TRP A 37 0.24 19.72 3.88
N MET A 38 0.05 20.78 3.10
CA MET A 38 -0.98 21.79 3.34
C MET A 38 -2.12 21.60 2.33
N PRO A 39 -3.29 21.08 2.77
CA PRO A 39 -4.46 21.01 1.92
C PRO A 39 -5.01 22.38 1.57
N ASP A 40 -5.51 22.49 0.34
CA ASP A 40 -6.14 23.68 -0.24
C ASP A 40 -7.51 23.28 -0.83
N ALA A 41 -8.38 24.26 -1.05
CA ALA A 41 -9.68 24.02 -1.68
C ALA A 41 -9.55 23.32 -3.06
N ARG A 42 -8.47 23.59 -3.81
CA ARG A 42 -8.22 22.93 -5.10
C ARG A 42 -7.94 21.44 -5.00
N HIS A 43 -7.57 20.92 -3.81
CA HIS A 43 -7.31 19.50 -3.61
C HIS A 43 -8.58 18.69 -3.35
N VAL A 44 -9.73 19.35 -3.14
CA VAL A 44 -11.03 18.70 -2.88
C VAL A 44 -11.72 18.35 -4.20
N ARG A 45 -12.41 17.19 -4.23
CA ARG A 45 -13.34 16.80 -5.29
C ARG A 45 -14.37 15.78 -4.78
N HIS A 46 -15.64 16.00 -5.10
CA HIS A 46 -16.79 15.12 -4.81
C HIS A 46 -17.72 14.98 -6.03
N GLU A 47 -17.12 14.78 -7.19
CA GLU A 47 -17.77 14.79 -8.49
C GLU A 47 -16.93 13.97 -9.49
N VAL A 48 -17.44 13.84 -10.71
CA VAL A 48 -16.70 13.17 -11.79
C VAL A 48 -15.48 14.00 -12.23
N ASP A 49 -14.40 13.31 -12.60
CA ASP A 49 -13.26 13.92 -13.27
C ASP A 49 -13.51 14.12 -14.79
N SER A 50 -12.52 14.62 -15.52
CA SER A 50 -12.63 14.85 -16.97
C SER A 50 -12.86 13.58 -17.80
N GLN A 51 -12.63 12.40 -17.23
CA GLN A 51 -12.87 11.10 -17.88
C GLN A 51 -14.18 10.45 -17.41
N GLY A 52 -15.00 11.17 -16.62
CA GLY A 52 -16.26 10.66 -16.09
C GLY A 52 -16.10 9.74 -14.88
N ILE A 53 -14.90 9.64 -14.30
CA ILE A 53 -14.65 8.81 -13.12
C ILE A 53 -15.09 9.59 -11.89
N MET A 54 -16.04 9.04 -11.12
CA MET A 54 -16.44 9.64 -9.84
C MET A 54 -15.26 9.64 -8.85
N VAL A 55 -14.90 10.83 -8.37
CA VAL A 55 -13.83 11.04 -7.39
C VAL A 55 -14.41 11.57 -6.10
N HIS A 56 -13.95 11.01 -4.98
CA HIS A 56 -14.28 11.49 -3.65
C HIS A 56 -13.02 11.58 -2.81
N THR A 57 -12.57 12.79 -2.54
CA THR A 57 -11.42 13.04 -1.69
C THR A 57 -11.76 12.76 -0.22
N PRO A 58 -10.85 12.17 0.59
CA PRO A 58 -11.11 11.87 2.00
C PRO A 58 -11.00 13.11 2.92
N ASP A 59 -11.46 14.26 2.45
CA ASP A 59 -11.56 15.49 3.23
C ASP A 59 -12.85 15.55 4.05
N ARG A 60 -12.90 16.39 5.09
CA ARG A 60 -14.04 16.51 6.02
C ARG A 60 -15.36 16.94 5.37
N SER A 61 -15.36 17.43 4.13
CA SER A 61 -16.60 17.72 3.40
C SER A 61 -17.21 16.49 2.71
N ILE A 62 -16.53 15.33 2.71
CA ILE A 62 -17.06 14.09 2.15
C ILE A 62 -18.44 13.77 2.76
N ARG A 63 -19.40 13.45 1.90
CA ARG A 63 -20.77 13.03 2.28
C ARG A 63 -21.06 11.58 1.90
N LYS A 64 -20.15 10.95 1.17
CA LYS A 64 -20.23 9.54 0.83
C LYS A 64 -20.24 8.70 2.11
N TYR A 65 -21.15 7.72 2.18
CA TYR A 65 -21.46 6.90 3.36
C TYR A 65 -22.26 7.60 4.47
N GLY A 66 -22.82 8.79 4.22
CA GLY A 66 -23.62 9.50 5.23
C GLY A 66 -22.81 9.96 6.44
N ASP A 67 -21.49 9.99 6.31
CA ASP A 67 -20.57 10.14 7.43
C ASP A 67 -19.45 11.16 7.12
N PRO A 68 -19.39 12.30 7.84
CA PRO A 68 -18.45 13.39 7.57
C PRO A 68 -17.01 13.12 8.05
N ARG A 69 -16.63 11.87 8.32
CA ARG A 69 -15.33 11.45 8.89
C ARG A 69 -14.13 11.50 7.93
N GLY A 70 -14.12 12.43 6.97
CA GLY A 70 -12.86 12.78 6.30
C GLY A 70 -11.81 13.24 7.31
N TRP A 71 -10.53 13.07 6.98
CA TRP A 71 -9.46 13.24 7.96
C TRP A 71 -8.64 14.52 7.78
N TRP A 72 -8.72 15.15 6.61
CA TRP A 72 -8.04 16.42 6.30
C TRP A 72 -9.05 17.50 5.89
N GLN A 73 -8.64 18.77 5.94
CA GLN A 73 -9.42 19.89 5.41
C GLN A 73 -8.49 21.01 4.91
N PRO A 74 -8.96 21.87 3.98
CA PRO A 74 -8.21 23.04 3.54
C PRO A 74 -7.74 23.93 4.70
N GLY A 75 -6.52 24.43 4.61
CA GLY A 75 -5.92 25.35 5.58
C GLY A 75 -5.38 24.71 6.88
N GLU A 76 -5.59 23.41 7.11
CA GLU A 76 -5.04 22.69 8.26
C GLU A 76 -3.96 21.71 7.81
N LYS A 77 -2.76 21.79 8.41
CA LYS A 77 -1.67 20.83 8.12
C LYS A 77 -2.15 19.39 8.27
N ALA A 78 -1.94 18.60 7.24
CA ALA A 78 -2.27 17.18 7.19
C ALA A 78 -1.01 16.33 7.29
N LYS A 79 -1.12 15.16 7.93
CA LYS A 79 -0.02 14.19 8.08
C LYS A 79 -0.46 12.78 7.68
N GLY A 80 0.39 12.13 6.89
CA GLY A 80 0.16 10.86 6.23
C GLY A 80 -0.26 11.05 4.77
N MET A 81 0.15 10.13 3.89
CA MET A 81 -0.26 10.17 2.49
C MET A 81 -1.75 9.77 2.34
N PRO A 82 -2.57 10.55 1.63
CA PRO A 82 -3.97 10.20 1.35
C PRO A 82 -4.12 8.88 0.60
N TYR A 83 -5.19 8.15 0.93
CA TYR A 83 -5.61 6.99 0.15
C TYR A 83 -6.15 7.45 -1.21
N GLN A 84 -5.65 6.85 -2.29
CA GLN A 84 -6.19 7.02 -3.64
C GLN A 84 -6.38 5.64 -4.24
N TRP A 85 -7.60 5.30 -4.65
CA TRP A 85 -7.88 4.09 -5.44
C TRP A 85 -6.98 4.04 -6.69
N GLY A 86 -6.24 2.94 -6.86
CA GLY A 86 -5.29 2.77 -7.96
C GLY A 86 -4.03 3.64 -7.85
N GLY A 87 -3.88 4.39 -6.75
CA GLY A 87 -2.75 5.30 -6.53
C GLY A 87 -1.46 4.56 -6.25
N PHE A 88 -0.34 5.12 -6.72
CA PHE A 88 0.99 4.53 -6.57
C PHE A 88 2.08 5.59 -6.34
N ASP A 89 1.75 6.71 -5.70
CA ASP A 89 2.72 7.79 -5.52
C ASP A 89 3.87 7.43 -4.54
N THR A 90 5.04 7.97 -4.79
CA THR A 90 6.06 8.18 -3.74
C THR A 90 5.74 9.45 -2.95
N PRO A 91 6.27 9.62 -1.72
CA PRO A 91 6.15 10.88 -0.97
C PRO A 91 6.52 12.10 -1.82
N GLU A 92 7.57 11.99 -2.63
CA GLU A 92 8.06 13.06 -3.48
C GLU A 92 7.11 13.36 -4.64
N SER A 93 6.64 12.33 -5.36
CA SER A 93 5.69 12.52 -6.46
C SER A 93 4.33 13.04 -5.96
N PHE A 94 3.91 12.65 -4.76
CA PHE A 94 2.72 13.18 -4.12
C PHE A 94 2.86 14.68 -3.86
N GLN A 95 3.97 15.12 -3.25
CA GLN A 95 4.23 16.55 -3.01
C GLN A 95 4.21 17.37 -4.30
N GLN A 96 4.84 16.87 -5.36
CA GLN A 96 4.83 17.53 -6.67
C GLN A 96 3.41 17.66 -7.24
N LYS A 97 2.61 16.59 -7.16
CA LYS A 97 1.22 16.56 -7.63
C LYS A 97 0.31 17.49 -6.82
N ILE A 98 0.50 17.54 -5.51
CA ILE A 98 -0.20 18.48 -4.62
C ILE A 98 0.13 19.93 -4.97
N ALA A 99 1.41 20.24 -5.25
CA ALA A 99 1.85 21.59 -5.60
C ALA A 99 1.18 22.10 -6.90
N ILE A 100 0.93 21.22 -7.87
CA ILE A 100 0.22 21.56 -9.12
C ILE A 100 -1.32 21.44 -9.00
N GLY A 101 -1.85 21.13 -7.82
CA GLY A 101 -3.29 21.14 -7.55
C GLY A 101 -4.06 19.85 -7.89
N LYS A 102 -3.38 18.70 -7.95
CA LYS A 102 -4.08 17.39 -8.04
C LYS A 102 -4.96 17.15 -6.82
N LYS A 103 -6.00 16.32 -6.99
CA LYS A 103 -6.96 16.01 -5.91
C LYS A 103 -6.31 15.07 -4.89
N ALA A 104 -6.38 15.41 -3.62
CA ALA A 104 -5.65 14.70 -2.57
C ALA A 104 -6.42 13.45 -2.11
N GLY A 105 -6.19 12.33 -2.79
CA GLY A 105 -6.85 11.06 -2.53
C GLY A 105 -8.10 10.83 -3.37
N ASP A 106 -8.61 9.62 -3.27
CA ASP A 106 -9.82 9.14 -3.94
C ASP A 106 -10.28 7.85 -3.28
N VAL A 107 -11.41 7.88 -2.56
CA VAL A 107 -11.83 6.74 -1.73
C VAL A 107 -12.33 5.56 -2.57
N GLY A 108 -11.90 4.36 -2.18
CA GLY A 108 -12.36 3.11 -2.77
C GLY A 108 -13.78 2.73 -2.32
N ASP A 109 -14.61 2.21 -3.22
CA ASP A 109 -15.95 1.72 -2.89
C ASP A 109 -16.34 0.50 -3.72
N ALA A 110 -17.59 0.05 -3.62
CA ALA A 110 -18.08 -1.06 -4.44
C ALA A 110 -18.06 -0.76 -5.95
N ALA A 111 -18.34 0.49 -6.35
CA ALA A 111 -18.36 0.88 -7.76
C ALA A 111 -16.93 0.88 -8.35
N LYS A 112 -15.96 1.48 -7.65
CA LYS A 112 -14.54 1.45 -8.04
C LYS A 112 -13.99 0.03 -8.05
N ARG A 113 -14.34 -0.82 -7.07
CA ARG A 113 -13.97 -2.25 -7.09
C ARG A 113 -14.50 -2.99 -8.31
N LYS A 114 -15.70 -2.65 -8.79
CA LYS A 114 -16.28 -3.22 -10.02
C LYS A 114 -15.52 -2.75 -11.26
N LEU A 115 -15.11 -1.48 -11.29
CA LEU A 115 -14.34 -0.91 -12.40
C LEU A 115 -12.87 -1.35 -12.42
N GLY A 116 -12.29 -1.69 -11.26
CA GLY A 116 -10.87 -1.98 -11.14
C GLY A 116 -10.03 -0.77 -11.54
N ASP A 117 -9.04 -1.00 -12.41
CA ASP A 117 -8.12 0.03 -12.90
C ASP A 117 -8.84 1.15 -13.65
N ALA A 118 -9.94 0.85 -14.35
CA ALA A 118 -10.76 1.85 -15.04
C ALA A 118 -11.44 2.85 -14.08
N GLY A 119 -11.46 2.56 -12.77
CA GLY A 119 -11.95 3.47 -11.73
C GLY A 119 -10.89 4.41 -11.15
N THR A 120 -9.66 4.38 -11.67
CA THR A 120 -8.51 5.17 -11.19
C THR A 120 -8.49 6.55 -11.85
N SER A 121 -8.64 7.61 -11.06
CA SER A 121 -8.54 8.97 -11.59
C SER A 121 -7.08 9.40 -11.78
N MET A 122 -6.76 9.92 -12.97
CA MET A 122 -5.47 10.56 -13.27
C MET A 122 -5.38 11.99 -12.72
N GLU A 123 -6.49 12.54 -12.23
CA GLU A 123 -6.58 13.88 -11.63
C GLU A 123 -6.38 13.86 -10.11
N SER A 124 -6.37 12.67 -9.50
CA SER A 124 -6.06 12.45 -8.09
C SER A 124 -4.60 12.03 -7.88
N CYS A 125 -4.12 12.21 -6.66
CA CYS A 125 -2.81 11.79 -6.18
C CYS A 125 -2.89 11.16 -4.78
N GLY A 126 -1.98 10.24 -4.48
CA GLY A 126 -2.01 9.40 -3.28
C GLY A 126 -1.63 7.96 -3.59
N ILE A 127 -2.04 7.06 -2.70
CA ILE A 127 -1.67 5.64 -2.78
C ILE A 127 -2.78 4.72 -2.28
N ASP A 128 -2.99 3.56 -2.90
CA ASP A 128 -3.88 2.53 -2.34
C ASP A 128 -3.13 1.52 -1.46
N CYS A 129 -3.86 0.57 -0.88
CA CYS A 129 -3.31 -0.43 0.04
C CYS A 129 -2.23 -1.30 -0.60
N SER A 130 -2.47 -1.75 -1.83
CA SER A 130 -1.61 -2.68 -2.56
C SER A 130 -0.43 -1.97 -3.23
N GLY A 131 -0.65 -0.74 -3.72
CA GLY A 131 0.38 0.19 -4.17
C GLY A 131 1.32 0.56 -3.02
N PHE A 132 0.79 0.77 -1.82
CA PHE A 132 1.61 1.03 -0.62
C PHE A 132 2.54 -0.13 -0.28
N VAL A 133 2.02 -1.35 -0.20
CA VAL A 133 2.85 -2.56 -0.01
C VAL A 133 3.89 -2.69 -1.13
N SER A 134 3.48 -2.47 -2.37
CA SER A 134 4.38 -2.51 -3.53
C SER A 134 5.52 -1.48 -3.42
N ARG A 135 5.24 -0.27 -2.90
CA ARG A 135 6.27 0.74 -2.64
C ARG A 135 7.19 0.35 -1.49
N CYS A 136 6.65 -0.22 -0.43
CA CYS A 136 7.45 -0.73 0.69
C CYS A 136 8.43 -1.81 0.25
N TRP A 137 8.02 -2.70 -0.67
CA TRP A 137 8.89 -3.71 -1.26
C TRP A 137 9.76 -3.20 -2.43
N ASN A 138 9.81 -1.88 -2.66
CA ASN A 138 10.59 -1.25 -3.73
C ASN A 138 10.26 -1.78 -5.15
N LEU A 139 9.00 -2.11 -5.40
CA LEU A 139 8.53 -2.56 -6.71
C LEU A 139 8.40 -1.38 -7.66
N ARG A 140 8.68 -1.63 -8.96
CA ARG A 140 8.59 -0.61 -10.01
C ARG A 140 7.17 -0.30 -10.45
N ARG A 141 6.22 -1.20 -10.19
CA ARG A 141 4.79 -1.09 -10.53
C ARG A 141 3.92 -1.51 -9.33
N PRO A 142 2.67 -1.06 -9.24
CA PRO A 142 1.75 -1.52 -8.20
C PRO A 142 1.21 -2.92 -8.52
N TYR A 143 1.37 -3.88 -7.61
CA TYR A 143 0.68 -5.17 -7.70
C TYR A 143 -0.62 -5.08 -6.92
N SER A 144 -1.75 -5.36 -7.58
CA SER A 144 -3.07 -5.33 -6.94
C SER A 144 -3.23 -6.46 -5.91
N THR A 145 -4.24 -6.37 -5.04
CA THR A 145 -4.59 -7.47 -4.10
C THR A 145 -4.83 -8.80 -4.80
N ARG A 146 -5.24 -8.79 -6.07
CA ARG A 146 -5.42 -9.97 -6.92
C ARG A 146 -4.13 -10.50 -7.54
N GLU A 147 -3.02 -9.78 -7.45
CA GLU A 147 -1.73 -10.19 -8.03
C GLU A 147 -0.67 -10.47 -6.96
N LEU A 148 -0.81 -9.95 -5.74
CA LEU A 148 0.20 -10.09 -4.69
C LEU A 148 0.56 -11.55 -4.38
N HIS A 149 -0.41 -12.47 -4.43
CA HIS A 149 -0.15 -13.91 -4.25
C HIS A 149 0.77 -14.51 -5.32
N GLN A 150 0.86 -13.90 -6.51
CA GLN A 150 1.72 -14.38 -7.60
C GLN A 150 3.20 -14.11 -7.35
N ILE A 151 3.52 -13.18 -6.44
CA ILE A 151 4.90 -12.78 -6.09
C ILE A 151 5.26 -13.10 -4.63
N CYS A 152 4.32 -13.68 -3.88
CA CYS A 152 4.53 -14.10 -2.51
C CYS A 152 4.42 -15.62 -2.37
N ASP A 153 4.90 -16.12 -1.23
CA ASP A 153 4.64 -17.48 -0.76
C ASP A 153 3.67 -17.37 0.44
N PRO A 154 2.66 -18.26 0.53
CA PRO A 154 1.79 -18.31 1.71
C PRO A 154 2.60 -18.77 2.93
N LEU A 155 2.25 -18.27 4.11
CA LEU A 155 2.80 -18.80 5.37
C LEU A 155 1.81 -19.81 5.96
N ASP A 156 2.34 -20.92 6.49
CA ASP A 156 1.53 -21.98 7.09
C ASP A 156 0.90 -21.52 8.42
N SER A 157 1.60 -20.69 9.19
CA SER A 157 1.12 -20.10 10.43
C SER A 157 1.28 -18.58 10.47
N TRP A 158 0.39 -17.93 11.22
CA TRP A 158 0.56 -16.53 11.61
C TRP A 158 1.76 -16.34 12.54
N ASP A 159 2.16 -17.38 13.28
CA ASP A 159 3.33 -17.32 14.16
C ASP A 159 4.64 -17.16 13.38
N ASP A 160 4.65 -17.51 12.09
CA ASP A 160 5.80 -17.36 11.20
C ASP A 160 5.97 -15.92 10.69
N LEU A 161 5.04 -15.01 11.00
CA LEU A 161 5.09 -13.62 10.54
C LEU A 161 6.34 -12.90 11.03
N GLN A 162 6.98 -12.20 10.10
CA GLN A 162 8.15 -11.37 10.31
C GLN A 162 7.93 -9.97 9.73
N PRO A 163 8.65 -8.93 10.23
CA PRO A 163 8.48 -7.55 9.76
C PRO A 163 8.58 -7.45 8.22
N GLY A 164 7.59 -6.85 7.57
CA GLY A 164 7.53 -6.71 6.12
C GLY A 164 6.77 -7.81 5.38
N ASP A 165 6.33 -8.86 6.07
CA ASP A 165 5.31 -9.77 5.58
C ASP A 165 3.94 -9.06 5.55
N ILE A 166 2.98 -9.63 4.82
CA ILE A 166 1.65 -9.04 4.68
C ILE A 166 0.55 -9.98 5.14
N LEU A 167 -0.57 -9.39 5.54
CA LEU A 167 -1.84 -10.08 5.68
C LEU A 167 -2.73 -9.61 4.54
N LEU A 168 -3.24 -10.55 3.73
CA LEU A 168 -3.95 -10.28 2.49
C LEU A 168 -5.31 -10.99 2.47
N ASN A 169 -6.34 -10.28 2.01
CA ASN A 169 -7.58 -10.87 1.53
C ASN A 169 -7.92 -10.35 0.12
N ASP A 170 -9.11 -10.65 -0.39
CA ASP A 170 -9.56 -10.27 -1.72
C ASP A 170 -9.74 -8.75 -1.93
N ARG A 171 -9.85 -7.99 -0.83
CA ARG A 171 -10.21 -6.55 -0.85
C ARG A 171 -9.11 -5.63 -0.34
N HIS A 172 -8.23 -6.11 0.53
CA HIS A 172 -7.30 -5.26 1.27
C HIS A 172 -6.04 -6.00 1.69
N VAL A 173 -5.00 -5.24 2.00
CA VAL A 173 -3.71 -5.75 2.45
C VAL A 173 -3.13 -4.83 3.53
N VAL A 174 -2.51 -5.43 4.53
CA VAL A 174 -1.77 -4.73 5.60
C VAL A 174 -0.35 -5.28 5.72
N LEU A 175 0.59 -4.43 6.10
CA LEU A 175 1.99 -4.76 6.28
C LEU A 175 2.29 -5.04 7.76
N PHE A 176 2.68 -6.26 8.09
CA PHE A 176 3.02 -6.67 9.45
C PHE A 176 4.34 -6.02 9.91
N VAL A 177 4.37 -5.52 11.14
CA VAL A 177 5.58 -4.96 11.77
C VAL A 177 6.09 -5.89 12.86
N LYS A 178 5.25 -6.16 13.87
CA LYS A 178 5.61 -7.02 15.01
C LYS A 178 4.38 -7.41 15.81
N TRP A 179 4.46 -8.52 16.54
CA TRP A 179 3.50 -8.85 17.58
C TRP A 179 3.55 -7.82 18.73
N GLN A 180 2.37 -7.37 19.17
CA GLN A 180 2.20 -6.62 20.42
C GLN A 180 1.78 -7.58 21.54
N ALA A 181 0.95 -8.57 21.20
CA ALA A 181 0.60 -9.72 22.01
C ALA A 181 0.50 -10.92 21.05
N PRO A 182 1.44 -11.89 21.10
CA PRO A 182 1.44 -13.04 20.20
C PRO A 182 0.09 -13.76 20.16
N GLY A 183 -0.36 -14.14 18.96
CA GLY A 183 -1.64 -14.82 18.75
C GLY A 183 -2.89 -13.96 18.95
N LYS A 184 -2.74 -12.67 19.26
CA LYS A 184 -3.86 -11.77 19.59
C LYS A 184 -3.81 -10.47 18.82
N ARG A 185 -2.72 -9.72 18.95
CA ARG A 185 -2.62 -8.35 18.43
C ARG A 185 -1.23 -8.04 17.92
N PHE A 186 -1.15 -7.34 16.79
CA PHE A 186 0.11 -6.94 16.18
C PHE A 186 0.06 -5.48 15.70
N ALA A 187 1.24 -4.88 15.56
CA ALA A 187 1.41 -3.59 14.94
C ALA A 187 1.54 -3.76 13.42
N ALA A 188 0.88 -2.89 12.67
CA ALA A 188 0.88 -2.90 11.22
C ALA A 188 0.91 -1.48 10.64
N TYR A 189 1.38 -1.39 9.40
CA TYR A 189 1.13 -0.23 8.53
C TYR A 189 0.15 -0.59 7.42
N GLU A 190 -0.67 0.36 7.01
CA GLU A 190 -1.56 0.20 5.87
C GLU A 190 -1.86 1.56 5.22
N ALA A 191 -2.21 1.56 3.93
CA ALA A 191 -3.03 2.61 3.35
C ALA A 191 -4.50 2.16 3.52
N GLY A 192 -5.06 2.45 4.68
CA GLY A 192 -6.33 1.89 5.10
C GLY A 192 -7.52 2.55 4.40
N PRO A 193 -8.57 1.78 4.05
CA PRO A 193 -9.86 2.35 3.68
C PRO A 193 -10.51 3.01 4.91
N PHE A 194 -11.80 3.31 4.81
CA PHE A 194 -12.59 3.84 5.92
C PHE A 194 -12.30 3.10 7.25
N PRO A 195 -12.13 3.81 8.38
CA PRO A 195 -12.31 5.25 8.57
C PRO A 195 -11.05 6.11 8.34
N THR A 196 -9.92 5.52 7.92
CA THR A 196 -8.64 6.25 7.97
C THR A 196 -8.32 6.98 6.67
N TRP A 197 -8.56 6.36 5.51
CA TRP A 197 -8.30 6.91 4.17
C TRP A 197 -6.93 7.58 3.98
N ARG A 198 -5.90 7.03 4.61
CA ARG A 198 -4.50 7.45 4.52
C ARG A 198 -3.56 6.34 4.94
N VAL A 199 -2.27 6.55 4.70
CA VAL A 199 -1.23 5.70 5.28
C VAL A 199 -1.08 5.97 6.78
N ASN A 200 -1.20 4.94 7.60
CA ASN A 200 -1.09 5.03 9.05
C ASN A 200 -0.47 3.77 9.67
N ALA A 201 0.01 3.92 10.91
CA ALA A 201 0.29 2.80 11.80
C ALA A 201 -0.94 2.49 12.67
N ARG A 202 -1.18 1.22 12.97
CA ARG A 202 -2.24 0.80 13.91
C ARG A 202 -1.96 -0.55 14.54
N GLY A 203 -2.63 -0.81 15.67
CA GLY A 203 -2.78 -2.17 16.19
C GLY A 203 -3.94 -2.88 15.50
N LEU A 204 -3.76 -4.15 15.19
CA LEU A 204 -4.76 -5.02 14.56
C LEU A 204 -4.92 -6.31 15.37
N ASP A 205 -6.17 -6.76 15.49
CA ASP A 205 -6.52 -7.99 16.21
C ASP A 205 -6.61 -9.16 15.22
N GLN A 206 -5.84 -10.21 15.47
CA GLN A 206 -5.75 -11.39 14.59
C GLN A 206 -7.11 -12.05 14.40
N GLU A 207 -7.88 -12.23 15.47
CA GLU A 207 -9.20 -12.88 15.43
C GLU A 207 -10.16 -12.16 14.46
N LYS A 208 -10.11 -10.82 14.45
CA LYS A 208 -10.90 -10.02 13.52
C LYS A 208 -10.47 -10.25 12.08
N LEU A 209 -9.16 -10.21 11.80
CA LEU A 209 -8.65 -10.42 10.45
C LEU A 209 -8.94 -11.85 9.94
N LEU A 210 -8.86 -12.87 10.81
CA LEU A 210 -9.25 -14.23 10.46
C LEU A 210 -10.72 -14.30 10.01
N ARG A 211 -11.64 -13.67 10.75
CA ARG A 211 -13.06 -13.58 10.35
C ARG A 211 -13.27 -12.82 9.03
N GLU A 212 -12.39 -11.87 8.73
CA GLU A 212 -12.41 -11.10 7.48
C GLU A 212 -11.66 -11.79 6.32
N GLY A 213 -11.19 -13.03 6.52
CA GLY A 213 -10.59 -13.85 5.48
C GLY A 213 -9.16 -13.49 5.11
N TYR A 214 -8.42 -12.83 6.00
CA TYR A 214 -7.00 -12.56 5.76
C TYR A 214 -6.15 -13.80 5.95
N ALA A 215 -5.17 -13.97 5.07
CA ALA A 215 -4.13 -14.98 5.16
C ALA A 215 -2.73 -14.32 5.17
N PRO A 216 -1.73 -14.93 5.83
CA PRO A 216 -0.36 -14.42 5.88
C PRO A 216 0.44 -14.81 4.63
N TRP A 217 1.20 -13.85 4.08
CA TRP A 217 2.04 -14.04 2.90
C TRP A 217 3.39 -13.33 3.06
N ARG A 218 4.42 -13.94 2.46
CA ARG A 218 5.78 -13.40 2.44
C ARG A 218 6.25 -13.12 1.01
N TYR A 219 6.76 -11.93 0.78
CA TYR A 219 7.33 -11.56 -0.52
C TYR A 219 8.63 -12.33 -0.79
N ARG A 220 8.75 -12.98 -1.96
CA ARG A 220 9.88 -13.86 -2.30
C ARG A 220 11.24 -13.18 -2.37
N LYS A 221 11.28 -11.85 -2.54
CA LYS A 221 12.54 -11.08 -2.62
C LYS A 221 12.78 -10.21 -1.40
N LEU A 222 12.14 -10.53 -0.27
CA LEU A 222 12.58 -10.05 1.03
C LEU A 222 13.92 -10.70 1.37
N ALA A 223 14.93 -9.87 1.63
CA ALA A 223 16.17 -10.36 2.22
C ALA A 223 15.87 -10.86 3.65
N PRO A 224 16.63 -11.86 4.14
CA PRO A 224 16.53 -12.35 5.52
C PRO A 224 16.56 -11.22 6.56
#